data_AF-A0A371XC14-F1
#
_entry.id   AF-A0A371XC14-F1
#
_cell.length_a   1.000
_cell.length_b   1.000
_cell.length_c   1.000
_cell.angle_alpha   90.00
_cell.angle_beta   90.00
_cell.angle_gamma   90.00
#
_symmetry.space_group_name_H-M   'P 1'
#
loop_
_entity.id
_entity.type
_entity.pdbx_description
1 polymer ?
#
loop_
_entity_poly.entity_id
_entity_poly.type
_entity_poly.pdbx_seq_one_letter_code
_entity_poly.pdbx_strand_id
1 'polypeptide(L)' 'MTDIRTNRTNDKIMLRVPDGMREAIKARADANGRSSTAEIVAIIAAALGGETDRLARIEEKLDRLIGGAE' A
#
# COMPACT_ATOMS: atom_id res chain seq x y z
N MET A 1 -12.48 -4.02 -4.99
CA MET A 1 -12.64 -2.89 -4.07
C MET A 1 -12.21 -3.35 -2.68
N THR A 2 -10.91 -3.32 -2.37
CA THR A 2 -10.42 -3.77 -1.06
C THR A 2 -10.81 -2.71 -0.05
N ASP A 3 -11.87 -3.00 0.69
CA ASP A 3 -12.40 -2.16 1.74
C ASP A 3 -11.33 -1.96 2.83
N ILE A 4 -10.80 -0.73 2.90
CA ILE A 4 -10.00 -0.28 4.04
C ILE A 4 -11.01 0.17 5.11
N ARG A 5 -11.71 -0.78 5.73
CA ARG A 5 -12.47 -0.53 6.96
C ARG A 5 -11.47 -0.01 7.98
N THR A 6 -11.48 1.29 8.22
CA THR A 6 -10.74 1.93 9.30
C THR A 6 -11.41 1.52 10.62
N ASN A 7 -11.23 0.26 11.04
CA ASN A 7 -11.71 -0.19 12.34
C ASN A 7 -10.95 0.60 13.43
N ARG A 8 -11.63 0.97 14.52
CA ARG A 8 -11.02 1.67 15.66
C ARG A 8 -9.86 0.89 16.30
N THR A 9 -9.70 -0.39 15.97
CA THR A 9 -8.60 -1.26 16.37
C THR A 9 -7.34 -1.16 15.52
N ASN A 10 -7.33 -0.42 14.40
CA ASN A 10 -6.09 -0.23 13.64
C ASN A 10 -5.13 0.71 14.38
N ASP A 11 -3.84 0.38 14.30
CA ASP A 11 -2.76 1.20 14.83
C ASP A 11 -2.75 2.59 14.18
N LYS A 12 -2.54 3.63 15.00
CA LYS A 12 -2.64 5.03 14.56
C LYS A 12 -1.29 5.72 14.72
N ILE A 13 -0.73 6.15 13.61
CA ILE A 13 0.52 6.90 13.57
C ILE A 13 0.21 8.39 13.40
N MET A 14 0.65 9.22 14.34
CA MET A 14 0.59 10.67 14.19
C MET A 14 1.76 11.16 13.34
N LEU A 15 1.50 11.40 12.06
CA LEU A 15 2.51 11.89 11.11
C LEU A 15 2.58 13.42 11.11
N ARG A 16 3.75 13.97 11.46
CA ARG A 16 4.07 15.39 11.24
C ARG A 16 4.74 15.51 9.88
N VAL A 17 4.16 16.34 9.02
CA VAL A 17 4.71 16.64 7.70
C VAL A 17 5.04 18.12 7.57
N PRO A 18 6.09 18.48 6.82
CA PRO A 18 6.37 19.87 6.47
C PRO A 18 5.25 20.47 5.62
N ASP A 19 5.26 21.80 5.51
CA ASP A 19 4.27 22.57 4.77
C ASP A 19 4.22 22.14 3.28
N GLY A 20 3.03 22.18 2.67
CA GLY A 20 2.79 21.73 1.30
C GLY A 20 2.83 20.20 1.06
N MET A 21 3.50 19.40 1.90
CA MET A 21 3.59 17.94 1.69
C MET A 21 2.24 17.25 1.83
N ARG A 22 1.40 17.75 2.73
CA ARG A 22 0.04 17.25 2.96
C ARG A 22 -0.84 17.43 1.72
N GLU A 23 -0.69 18.55 1.02
CA GLU A 23 -1.41 18.86 -0.22
C GLU A 23 -0.89 18.01 -1.38
N ALA A 24 0.43 17.83 -1.48
CA ALA A 24 1.04 16.96 -2.48
C ALA A 24 0.54 15.51 -2.37
N ILE A 25 0.42 14.97 -1.15
CA ILE A 25 -0.15 13.63 -0.91
C ILE A 25 -1.62 13.60 -1.35
N LYS A 26 -2.39 14.65 -1.04
CA LYS A 26 -3.81 14.72 -1.42
C LYS A 26 -3.99 14.76 -2.93
N ALA A 27 -3.20 15.57 -3.64
CA ALA A 27 -3.24 15.66 -5.10
C ALA A 27 -2.88 14.31 -5.76
N ARG A 28 -1.84 13.64 -5.25
CA ARG A 28 -1.45 12.31 -5.73
C ARG A 28 -2.53 11.25 -5.46
N ALA A 29 -3.15 11.30 -4.28
CA ALA A 29 -4.23 10.38 -3.91
C ALA A 29 -5.46 10.56 -4.83
N ASP A 30 -5.84 11.80 -5.13
CA ASP A 30 -6.94 12.13 -6.04
C ASP A 30 -6.68 11.60 -7.47
N ALA A 31 -5.49 11.83 -8.00
CA ALA A 31 -5.06 11.31 -9.30
C ALA A 31 -5.10 9.77 -9.36
N ASN A 32 -4.86 9.10 -8.23
CA ASN A 32 -4.87 7.64 -8.12
C ASN A 32 -6.23 7.06 -7.69
N GLY A 33 -7.26 7.90 -7.49
CA GLY A 33 -8.59 7.47 -7.05
C GLY A 33 -8.59 6.83 -5.66
N ARG A 34 -7.69 7.27 -4.77
CA ARG A 34 -7.51 6.75 -3.40
C ARG A 34 -7.77 7.82 -2.35
N SER A 35 -8.12 7.40 -1.13
CA SER A 35 -8.08 8.31 0.01
C SER A 35 -6.63 8.67 0.35
N SER A 36 -6.40 9.84 0.94
CA SER A 36 -5.05 10.28 1.34
C SER A 36 -4.37 9.28 2.27
N THR A 37 -5.11 8.66 3.20
CA THR A 37 -4.60 7.61 4.08
C THR A 37 -4.21 6.35 3.29
N ALA A 38 -5.05 5.92 2.33
CA ALA A 38 -4.75 4.76 1.49
C ALA A 38 -3.49 5.00 0.63
N GLU A 39 -3.28 6.23 0.17
CA GLU A 39 -2.08 6.59 -0.58
C GLU A 39 -0.83 6.64 0.30
N ILE A 40 -0.92 7.16 1.53
CA ILE A 40 0.19 7.11 2.49
C ILE A 40 0.60 5.66 2.74
N VAL A 41 -0.37 4.78 2.98
CA VAL A 41 -0.11 3.34 3.18
C VAL A 41 0.53 2.74 1.92
N ALA A 42 0.04 3.07 0.73
CA ALA A 42 0.62 2.58 -0.52
C ALA A 42 2.07 3.05 -0.73
N ILE A 43 2.38 4.32 -0.44
CA ILE A 43 3.74 4.87 -0.51
C ILE A 43 4.66 4.16 0.48
N ILE A 44 4.22 3.99 1.74
CA ILE A 44 5.01 3.31 2.77
C ILE A 44 5.21 1.84 2.41
N ALA A 45 4.16 1.14 1.97
CA ALA A 45 4.25 -0.25 1.54
C ALA A 45 5.20 -0.41 0.34
N ALA A 46 5.17 0.52 -0.62
CA ALA A 46 6.10 0.54 -1.73
C ALA A 46 7.54 0.83 -1.31
N ALA A 47 7.76 1.69 -0.30
CA ALA A 47 9.09 1.96 0.22
C ALA A 47 9.64 0.79 1.06
N LEU A 48 8.78 0.12 1.83
CA LEU A 48 9.16 -1.00 2.71
C LEU A 48 9.30 -2.34 1.96
N GLY A 49 8.45 -2.56 0.98
CA GLY A 49 8.40 -3.79 0.18
C GLY A 49 8.68 -3.50 -1.28
N GLY A 50 9.66 -2.61 -1.55
CA GLY A 50 10.06 -2.20 -2.90
C GLY A 50 9.86 -3.31 -3.90
N GLU A 51 9.08 -3.03 -4.95
CA GLU A 51 8.56 -3.84 -6.08
C GLU A 51 8.91 -5.35 -6.12
N THR A 52 10.15 -5.68 -5.83
CA THR A 52 10.73 -6.98 -5.44
C THR A 52 9.90 -7.82 -4.44
N ASP A 53 9.38 -7.30 -3.31
CA ASP A 53 8.66 -8.17 -2.33
C ASP A 53 7.30 -8.64 -2.90
N ARG A 54 6.61 -7.75 -3.61
CA ARG A 54 5.31 -8.08 -4.21
C ARG A 54 5.47 -9.05 -5.38
N LEU A 55 6.50 -8.86 -6.20
CA LEU A 55 6.81 -9.74 -7.31
C LEU A 55 7.28 -11.11 -6.80
N ALA A 56 8.19 -11.15 -5.81
CA ALA A 56 8.64 -12.38 -5.17
C ALA A 56 7.48 -13.19 -4.56
N ARG A 57 6.52 -12.52 -3.91
CA ARG A 57 5.31 -13.17 -3.39
C ARG A 57 4.36 -13.68 -4.47
N ILE A 58 4.33 -13.03 -5.64
CA ILE A 58 3.54 -13.50 -6.78
C ILE A 58 4.21 -14.70 -7.43
N GLU A 59 5.54 -14.66 -7.60
CA GLU A 59 6.35 -15.75 -8.14
C GLU A 59 6.25 -17.01 -7.27
N GLU A 60 6.42 -16.88 -5.95
CA GLU A 60 6.25 -17.99 -4.99
C GLU A 60 4.85 -18.62 -5.08
N LYS A 61 3.83 -17.79 -5.28
CA LYS A 61 2.44 -18.25 -5.37
C LYS A 61 2.10 -18.89 -6.72
N LEU A 62 2.74 -18.43 -7.80
CA LEU A 62 2.66 -19.05 -9.13
C LEU A 62 3.34 -20.42 -9.12
N ASP A 63 4.54 -20.50 -8.57
CA ASP A 63 5.31 -21.75 -8.43
C ASP A 63 4.49 -22.81 -7.67
N ARG A 64 3.83 -22.41 -6.58
CA ARG A 64 2.96 -23.30 -5.81
C ARG A 64 1.70 -23.76 -6.55
N LEU A 65 1.20 -22.97 -7.51
CA LEU A 65 0.03 -23.32 -8.33
C LEU A 65 0.41 -24.20 -9.52
N ILE A 66 1.63 -24.07 -10.04
CA ILE A 66 2.11 -24.78 -11.22
C ILE A 66 2.88 -26.05 -10.82
N GLY A 67 3.65 -26.03 -9.74
CA GLY A 67 4.45 -27.13 -9.21
C GLY A 67 3.68 -28.15 -8.36
N GLY A 68 2.38 -27.97 -8.17
CA GLY A 68 1.50 -28.95 -7.49
C GLY A 68 0.95 -30.06 -8.40
N ALA A 69 1.51 -30.22 -9.61
CA ALA A 69 1.02 -31.15 -10.64
C ALA A 69 1.95 -32.36 -10.88
N GLU A 70 2.88 -32.65 -9.96
CA GLU A 70 3.63 -33.92 -9.93
C GLU A 70 3.19 -34.82 -8.78
#